data_AF-A0A1H8PBH2-F1
#
_entry.id   AF-A0A1H8PBH2-F1
#
_cell.length_a   1.000
_cell.length_b   1.000
_cell.length_c   1.000
_cell.angle_alpha   90.00
_cell.angle_beta   90.00
_cell.angle_gamma   90.00
#
_symmetry.space_group_name_H-M   'P 1'
#
loop_
_entity.id
_entity.type
_entity.pdbx_description
1 polymer ?
#
loop_
_entity_poly.entity_id
_entity_poly.type
_entity_poly.pdbx_seq_one_letter_code
_entity_poly.pdbx_strand_id
1 'polypeptide(L)' 'MKPEITLPPNGLFKTHKAYSPEEILAAGGATAFGKKSGKNNKSLIKALKNAPPAEPFTQQEWDQTMQHLKDSK' A
#
# COMPACT_ATOMS: atom_id res chain seq x y z
N MET A 1 13.80 13.30 -25.60
CA MET A 1 12.36 13.16 -25.89
C MET A 1 11.75 12.32 -24.79
N LYS A 2 10.75 12.82 -24.05
CA LYS A 2 10.05 12.03 -23.02
C LYS A 2 9.07 11.11 -23.75
N PRO A 3 9.09 9.78 -23.53
CA PRO A 3 8.14 8.90 -24.19
C PRO A 3 6.73 9.18 -23.67
N GLU A 4 5.82 9.47 -24.58
CA GLU A 4 4.40 9.65 -24.31
C GLU A 4 3.76 8.26 -24.24
N ILE A 5 3.36 7.84 -23.04
CA ILE A 5 2.74 6.52 -22.82
C ILE A 5 1.23 6.71 -22.92
N THR A 6 0.65 6.40 -24.08
CA THR A 6 -0.80 6.37 -24.27
C THR A 6 -1.37 5.08 -23.67
N LEU A 7 -2.05 5.18 -22.54
CA LEU A 7 -2.78 4.07 -21.93
C LEU A 7 -4.15 3.89 -22.62
N PRO A 8 -4.59 2.65 -22.92
CA PRO A 8 -5.89 2.41 -23.53
C PRO A 8 -7.03 2.85 -22.59
N PRO A 9 -8.13 3.39 -23.14
CA PRO A 9 -9.15 4.08 -22.35
C PRO A 9 -9.89 3.19 -21.34
N ASN A 10 -9.88 1.85 -21.53
CA ASN A 10 -10.59 0.89 -20.68
C ASN A 10 -9.74 -0.37 -20.38
N GLY A 11 -8.53 -0.19 -19.85
CA GLY A 11 -7.69 -1.31 -19.40
C GLY A 11 -8.23 -1.98 -18.13
N LEU A 12 -8.30 -3.33 -18.13
CA LEU A 12 -8.72 -4.18 -17.02
C LEU A 12 -8.05 -3.78 -15.68
N PHE A 13 -8.79 -2.97 -14.91
CA PHE A 13 -8.66 -2.64 -13.49
C PHE A 13 -7.26 -2.35 -12.92
N LYS A 14 -6.70 -1.17 -13.25
CA LYS A 14 -5.91 -0.44 -12.25
C LYS A 14 -6.87 0.28 -11.31
N THR A 15 -7.28 -0.38 -10.22
CA THR A 15 -8.11 0.24 -9.16
C THR A 15 -7.38 1.35 -8.41
N HIS A 16 -6.06 1.41 -8.52
CA HIS A 16 -5.21 2.34 -7.79
C HIS A 16 -4.22 3.04 -8.72
N LYS A 17 -4.00 4.33 -8.47
CA LYS A 17 -2.91 5.09 -9.09
C LYS A 17 -1.59 4.64 -8.46
N ALA A 18 -0.68 4.15 -9.29
CA ALA A 18 0.71 3.91 -8.91
C ALA A 18 1.53 5.16 -9.21
N TYR A 19 2.52 5.44 -8.36
CA TYR A 19 3.41 6.60 -8.48
C TYR A 19 4.86 6.14 -8.40
N SER A 20 5.72 6.68 -9.25
CA SER A 20 7.14 6.34 -9.28
C SER A 20 7.91 7.00 -8.13
N PRO A 21 9.07 6.47 -7.73
CA PRO A 21 9.94 7.11 -6.75
C PRO A 21 10.31 8.56 -7.11
N GLU A 22 10.53 8.83 -8.39
CA GLU A 22 10.86 10.16 -8.91
C GLU A 22 9.70 11.14 -8.72
N GLU A 23 8.46 10.69 -8.95
CA GLU A 23 7.25 11.49 -8.69
C GLU A 23 7.09 11.83 -7.20
N ILE A 24 7.39 10.85 -6.33
CA ILE A 24 7.35 11.04 -4.87
C ILE A 24 8.43 12.04 -4.42
N LEU A 25 9.64 11.93 -4.96
CA LEU A 25 10.73 12.86 -4.66
C LEU A 25 10.43 14.27 -5.18
N ALA A 26 9.96 14.40 -6.41
CA ALA A 26 9.55 15.68 -7.01
C ALA A 26 8.40 16.36 -6.23
N ALA A 27 7.54 15.57 -5.58
CA ALA A 27 6.49 16.10 -4.70
C ALA A 27 7.02 16.68 -3.37
N GLY A 28 8.32 16.56 -3.08
CA GLY A 28 8.96 16.96 -1.82
C GLY A 28 9.19 15.79 -0.86
N GLY A 29 9.26 14.56 -1.38
CA GLY A 29 9.39 13.33 -0.61
C GLY A 29 8.07 12.72 -0.16
N ALA A 30 8.14 11.52 0.45
CA ALA A 30 6.97 10.71 0.82
C ALA A 30 5.96 11.45 1.72
N THR A 31 6.44 12.29 2.64
CA THR A 31 5.58 13.06 3.56
C THR A 31 4.76 14.12 2.83
N ALA A 32 5.37 14.86 1.89
CA ALA A 32 4.69 15.87 1.10
C ALA A 32 3.74 15.22 0.08
N PHE A 33 4.16 14.10 -0.51
CA PHE A 33 3.36 13.28 -1.40
C PHE A 33 2.09 12.74 -0.71
N GLY A 34 2.21 12.21 0.51
CA GLY A 34 1.08 11.70 1.30
C GLY A 34 0.04 12.80 1.61
N LYS A 35 0.51 13.99 2.01
CA LYS A 35 -0.36 15.17 2.22
C LYS A 35 -1.08 15.58 0.93
N LYS A 36 -0.37 15.68 -0.21
CA LYS A 36 -0.96 16.06 -1.51
C LYS A 36 -1.95 15.01 -2.03
N SER A 37 -1.71 13.74 -1.74
CA SER A 37 -2.57 12.62 -2.17
C SER A 37 -3.79 12.40 -1.28
N GLY A 38 -4.05 13.28 -0.30
CA GLY A 38 -5.18 13.15 0.63
C GLY A 38 -5.06 12.01 1.64
N LYS A 39 -3.95 11.25 1.61
CA LYS A 39 -3.65 10.18 2.56
C LYS A 39 -2.98 10.79 3.78
N ASN A 40 -3.79 11.28 4.71
CA ASN A 40 -3.29 11.91 5.93
C ASN A 40 -3.37 10.95 7.14
N ASN A 41 -2.53 11.18 8.14
CA ASN A 41 -2.50 10.32 9.34
C ASN A 41 -3.84 10.32 10.09
N LYS A 42 -4.62 11.42 10.02
CA LYS A 42 -5.93 11.52 10.68
C LYS A 42 -6.96 10.55 10.07
N SER A 43 -6.97 10.38 8.74
CA SER A 43 -7.86 9.44 8.05
C SER A 43 -7.45 8.00 8.34
N LEU A 44 -6.13 7.73 8.42
CA LEU A 44 -5.62 6.42 8.82
C LEU A 44 -6.06 6.08 10.26
N ILE A 45 -5.88 6.99 11.21
CA ILE A 45 -6.31 6.80 12.60
C ILE A 45 -7.81 6.58 12.69
N LYS A 46 -8.62 7.35 11.95
CA LYS A 46 -10.08 7.19 11.92
C LYS A 46 -10.48 5.81 11.37
N ALA A 47 -9.81 5.35 10.30
CA ALA A 47 -10.05 4.03 9.73
C ALA A 47 -9.66 2.92 10.71
N LEU A 48 -8.51 3.04 11.39
CA LEU A 48 -8.05 2.06 12.40
C LEU A 48 -8.98 1.96 13.61
N LYS A 49 -9.53 3.10 14.09
CA LYS A 49 -10.52 3.09 15.18
C LYS A 49 -11.83 2.42 14.82
N ASN A 50 -12.20 2.48 13.54
CA ASN A 50 -13.43 1.88 13.02
C ASN A 50 -13.20 0.47 12.46
N ALA A 51 -11.97 -0.02 12.48
CA ALA A 51 -11.67 -1.36 12.01
C ALA A 51 -12.26 -2.40 12.97
N PRO A 52 -12.69 -3.57 12.46
CA PRO A 52 -13.04 -4.69 13.32
C PRO A 52 -11.84 -5.03 14.21
N PRO A 53 -12.08 -5.60 15.41
CA PRO A 53 -10.99 -6.08 16.25
C PRO A 53 -10.13 -7.04 15.43
N ALA A 54 -8.80 -6.88 15.52
CA ALA A 54 -7.88 -7.78 14.87
C ALA A 54 -8.17 -9.20 15.35
N GLU A 55 -8.32 -10.13 14.42
CA GLU A 55 -8.48 -11.54 14.76
C GLU A 55 -7.24 -11.98 15.53
N PRO A 56 -7.40 -12.55 16.75
CA PRO A 56 -6.27 -12.98 17.53
C PRO A 56 -5.58 -14.12 16.78
N PHE A 57 -4.28 -13.93 16.54
CA PHE A 57 -3.47 -14.93 15.86
C PHE A 57 -3.44 -16.21 16.69
N THR A 58 -3.92 -17.31 16.11
CA THR A 58 -4.04 -18.58 16.83
C THR A 58 -2.69 -19.28 16.93
N GLN A 59 -2.57 -20.18 17.90
CA GLN A 59 -1.35 -21.00 18.04
C GLN A 59 -1.10 -21.85 16.79
N GLN A 60 -2.15 -22.33 16.12
CA GLN A 60 -2.04 -23.13 14.90
C GLN A 60 -1.48 -22.32 13.73
N GLU A 61 -1.95 -21.08 13.53
CA GLU A 61 -1.43 -20.18 12.49
C GLU A 61 0.03 -19.79 12.77
N TRP A 62 0.39 -19.64 14.05
CA TRP A 62 1.78 -19.41 14.46
C TRP A 62 2.68 -20.58 14.12
N ASP A 63 2.27 -21.80 14.48
CA ASP A 63 3.05 -23.00 14.20
C ASP A 63 3.21 -23.21 12.68
N GLN A 64 2.16 -22.99 11.89
CA GLN A 64 2.22 -23.04 10.42
C GLN A 64 3.16 -21.98 9.84
N THR A 65 3.09 -20.74 10.33
CA THR A 65 3.97 -19.65 9.87
C THR A 65 5.44 -19.97 10.17
N MET A 66 5.72 -20.50 11.36
CA MET A 66 7.06 -20.91 11.76
C MET A 66 7.58 -22.09 10.94
N GLN A 67 6.69 -22.99 10.52
CA GLN A 67 7.06 -24.09 9.62
C GLN A 67 7.42 -23.57 8.23
N HIS A 68 6.60 -22.70 7.63
CA HIS A 68 6.92 -22.07 6.34
C HIS A 68 8.24 -21.28 6.36
N LEU A 69 8.56 -20.63 7.48
CA LEU A 69 9.84 -19.92 7.69
C LEU A 69 11.05 -20.86 7.72
N LYS A 70 10.87 -22.09 8.20
CA LYS A 70 11.92 -23.12 8.20
C LYS A 70 12.09 -23.73 6.82
N ASP A 71 10.98 -23.98 6.12
CA ASP A 71 10.97 -24.63 4.81
C ASP A 71 11.38 -23.69 3.67
N SER A 72 11.40 -22.37 3.91
CA SER A 72 11.88 -21.34 2.97
C SER A 72 13.38 -21.01 3.10
N LYS A 73 14.12 -21.76 3.93
CA LYS A 73 15.60 -21.79 3.92
C LYS A 73 16.13 -22.86 2.99
#